data_AF-A0A9P4HYZ8-F1
#
_entry.id   AF-A0A9P4HYZ8-F1
#
_cell.length_a   1.000
_cell.length_b   1.000
_cell.length_c   1.000
_cell.angle_alpha   90.00
_cell.angle_beta   90.00
_cell.angle_gamma   90.00
#
_symmetry.space_group_name_H-M   'P 1'
#
loop_
_entity.id
_entity.type
_entity.pdbx_description
1 polymer ?
#
loop_
_entity_poly.entity_id
_entity_poly.type
_entity_poly.pdbx_seq_one_letter_code
_entity_poly.pdbx_strand_id
1 'polypeptide(L)'
;ITMARSKVQPTHYPRIPFHILRSAQLISSLVVASVMLYFIANLSHDGYGVPWTFIFLTTVSFLTIVFLSATIVLHCCYGLKPRLNIALNTSLLTIWTVGFALLARWSSPTLGHVCSKVTWHNEDGIMICRIYKALFAFSMLGFLSTTSALLLDIYVWKRSIRRGKYNQMEGL
;
A
#
# COMPACT_ATOMS: atom_id res chain seq x y z
N ILE A 1 37.64 14.73 20.22
CA ILE A 1 36.80 14.20 19.12
C ILE A 1 35.53 15.03 19.08
N THR A 2 35.49 16.04 18.22
CA THR A 2 34.31 16.89 18.00
C THR A 2 33.26 16.05 17.28
N MET A 3 32.16 15.72 17.97
CA MET A 3 31.01 15.11 17.31
C MET A 3 30.47 16.08 16.26
N ALA A 4 30.70 15.79 14.99
CA ALA A 4 30.04 16.49 13.90
C ALA A 4 28.53 16.40 14.13
N ARG A 5 27.91 17.55 14.43
CA ARG A 5 26.46 17.67 14.62
C ARG A 5 25.81 17.23 13.31
N SER A 6 25.30 16.01 13.28
CA SER A 6 24.43 15.52 12.22
C SER A 6 23.33 16.56 12.00
N LYS A 7 23.36 17.21 10.83
CA LYS A 7 22.39 18.23 10.41
C LYS A 7 21.07 17.60 9.98
N VAL A 8 20.86 16.32 10.31
CA VAL A 8 19.66 15.55 9.98
C VAL A 8 18.69 15.69 11.14
N GLN A 9 17.53 16.28 10.87
CA GLN A 9 16.45 16.45 11.84
C GLN A 9 16.07 15.07 12.42
N PRO A 10 16.00 14.90 13.75
CA PRO A 10 15.68 13.60 14.34
C PRO A 10 14.33 13.09 13.85
N THR A 11 14.29 11.86 13.36
CA THR A 11 13.07 11.23 12.86
C THR A 11 12.03 11.14 13.98
N HIS A 12 10.92 11.87 13.85
CA HIS A 12 9.82 11.84 14.83
C HIS A 12 8.93 10.59 14.74
N TYR A 13 9.16 9.72 13.76
CA TYR A 13 8.38 8.50 13.56
C TYR A 13 8.77 7.41 14.58
N PRO A 14 7.78 6.73 15.18
CA PRO A 14 8.06 5.51 15.94
C PRO A 14 8.53 4.43 14.95
N ARG A 15 9.76 3.93 15.14
CA ARG A 15 10.45 3.05 14.18
C ARG A 15 9.63 1.80 13.83
N ILE A 16 9.11 1.10 14.85
CA ILE A 16 8.44 -0.19 14.66
C ILE A 16 7.13 -0.05 13.85
N PRO A 17 6.15 0.79 14.25
CA PRO A 17 4.92 0.97 13.46
C PRO A 17 5.21 1.44 12.03
N PHE A 18 6.17 2.33 11.85
CA PHE A 18 6.52 2.87 10.55
C PHE A 18 7.01 1.78 9.58
N HIS A 19 7.96 0.94 10.01
CA HIS A 19 8.49 -0.12 9.16
C HIS A 19 7.48 -1.25 8.95
N ILE A 20 6.70 -1.62 9.97
CA ILE A 20 5.66 -2.66 9.82
C ILE A 20 4.63 -2.25 8.76
N LEU A 21 4.12 -1.02 8.85
CA LEU A 21 3.10 -0.54 7.91
C LEU A 21 3.64 -0.50 6.48
N ARG A 22 4.87 -0.01 6.28
CA ARG A 22 5.49 0.03 4.96
C ARG A 22 5.81 -1.37 4.40
N SER A 23 6.24 -2.29 5.24
CA SER A 23 6.45 -3.69 4.83
C SER A 23 5.13 -4.36 4.44
N ALA A 24 4.05 -4.12 5.20
CA ALA A 24 2.73 -4.62 4.87
C ALA A 24 2.22 -4.05 3.53
N GLN A 25 2.40 -2.75 3.29
CA GLN A 25 2.07 -2.11 2.00
C GLN A 25 2.88 -2.73 0.86
N LEU A 26 4.19 -2.93 1.06
CA LEU A 26 5.07 -3.51 0.05
C LEU A 26 4.67 -4.94 -0.29
N ILE A 27 4.50 -5.80 0.70
CA ILE A 27 4.09 -7.21 0.52
C ILE A 27 2.74 -7.27 -0.18
N SER A 28 1.76 -6.48 0.28
CA SER A 28 0.45 -6.37 -0.37
C SER A 28 0.59 -5.98 -1.85
N SER A 29 1.30 -4.89 -2.15
CA SER A 29 1.47 -4.41 -3.52
C SER A 29 2.20 -5.40 -4.43
N LEU A 30 3.18 -6.13 -3.91
CA LEU A 30 3.92 -7.14 -4.67
C LEU A 30 3.03 -8.34 -5.02
N VAL A 31 2.23 -8.82 -4.06
CA VAL A 31 1.30 -9.94 -4.28
C VAL A 31 0.21 -9.52 -5.25
N VAL A 32 -0.41 -8.36 -5.06
CA VAL A 32 -1.48 -7.86 -5.95
C VAL A 32 -0.93 -7.64 -7.37
N ALA A 33 0.25 -7.04 -7.53
CA ALA A 33 0.89 -6.88 -8.84
C ALA A 33 1.16 -8.24 -9.50
N SER A 34 1.73 -9.20 -8.78
CA SER A 34 2.04 -10.53 -9.30
C SER A 34 0.79 -11.27 -9.77
N VAL A 35 -0.27 -11.28 -8.95
CA VAL A 35 -1.53 -11.96 -9.29
C VAL A 35 -2.25 -11.28 -10.46
N MET A 36 -2.28 -9.94 -10.50
CA MET A 36 -2.86 -9.22 -11.63
C MET A 36 -2.11 -9.48 -12.93
N LEU A 37 -0.77 -9.44 -12.91
CA LEU A 37 0.04 -9.76 -14.08
C LEU A 37 -0.18 -11.19 -14.56
N TYR A 38 -0.29 -12.15 -13.63
CA TYR A 38 -0.65 -13.53 -13.95
C TYR A 38 -2.00 -13.61 -14.68
N PHE A 39 -3.05 -12.95 -14.19
CA PHE A 39 -4.34 -12.95 -14.87
C PHE A 39 -4.30 -12.25 -16.23
N ILE A 40 -3.63 -11.09 -16.32
CA ILE A 40 -3.48 -10.36 -17.58
C ILE A 40 -2.75 -11.21 -18.62
N ALA A 41 -1.67 -11.89 -18.21
CA ALA A 41 -0.89 -12.74 -19.11
C ALA A 41 -1.72 -13.92 -19.64
N ASN A 42 -2.47 -14.62 -18.78
CA ASN A 42 -3.32 -15.73 -19.22
C ASN A 42 -4.46 -15.26 -20.12
N LEU A 43 -5.15 -14.16 -19.75
CA LEU A 43 -6.23 -13.62 -20.58
C LEU A 43 -5.72 -13.19 -21.96
N SER A 44 -4.55 -12.57 -22.01
CA SER A 44 -3.94 -12.13 -23.27
C SER A 44 -3.48 -13.31 -24.12
N HIS A 45 -2.90 -14.34 -23.50
CA HIS A 45 -2.50 -15.57 -24.17
C HIS A 45 -3.69 -16.28 -24.83
N ASP A 46 -4.82 -16.30 -24.15
CA ASP A 46 -6.04 -16.96 -24.62
C ASP A 46 -6.90 -16.07 -25.54
N GLY A 47 -6.42 -14.87 -25.90
CA GLY A 47 -7.09 -13.94 -26.81
C GLY A 47 -8.30 -13.20 -26.23
N TYR A 48 -8.48 -13.24 -24.90
CA TYR A 48 -9.56 -12.53 -24.23
C TYR A 48 -9.19 -11.06 -23.97
N GLY A 49 -10.19 -10.18 -24.03
CA GLY A 49 -10.04 -8.79 -23.65
C GLY A 49 -9.73 -8.64 -22.15
N VAL A 50 -8.71 -7.85 -21.82
CA VAL A 50 -8.31 -7.59 -20.44
C VAL A 50 -9.27 -6.58 -19.79
N PRO A 51 -9.91 -6.91 -18.65
CA PRO A 51 -10.75 -5.96 -17.93
C PRO A 51 -9.95 -4.74 -17.47
N TRP A 52 -10.49 -3.53 -17.69
CA TRP A 52 -9.86 -2.28 -17.24
C TRP A 52 -9.57 -2.25 -15.73
N THR A 53 -10.41 -2.91 -14.92
CA THR A 53 -10.20 -3.02 -13.46
C THR A 53 -8.87 -3.69 -13.10
N PHE A 54 -8.42 -4.66 -13.91
CA PHE A 54 -7.17 -5.39 -13.65
C PHE A 54 -5.97 -4.50 -13.97
N ILE A 55 -6.05 -3.76 -15.08
CA ILE A 55 -5.05 -2.76 -15.46
C ILE A 55 -4.93 -1.70 -14.37
N PHE A 56 -6.08 -1.18 -13.90
CA PHE A 56 -6.12 -0.18 -12.84
C PHE A 56 -5.41 -0.68 -11.56
N LEU A 57 -5.81 -1.85 -11.02
CA LEU A 57 -5.21 -2.44 -9.83
C LEU A 57 -3.72 -2.76 -9.99
N THR A 58 -3.30 -3.15 -11.19
CA THR A 58 -1.89 -3.34 -11.54
C THR A 58 -1.16 -2.01 -11.40
N THR A 59 -1.66 -0.94 -12.02
CA THR A 59 -1.08 0.41 -11.91
C THR A 59 -1.02 0.89 -10.47
N VAL A 60 -2.08 0.70 -9.67
CA VAL A 60 -2.09 1.05 -8.22
C VAL A 60 -0.94 0.36 -7.48
N SER A 61 -0.75 -0.93 -7.74
CA SER A 61 0.26 -1.75 -7.07
C SER A 61 1.67 -1.32 -7.47
N PHE A 62 1.94 -1.10 -8.76
CA PHE A 62 3.23 -0.58 -9.24
C PHE A 62 3.54 0.82 -8.70
N LEU A 63 2.56 1.74 -8.72
CA LEU A 63 2.73 3.07 -8.14
C LEU A 63 3.05 3.01 -6.65
N THR A 64 2.44 2.08 -5.92
CA THR A 64 2.74 1.85 -4.49
C THR A 64 4.19 1.40 -4.30
N ILE A 65 4.69 0.45 -5.12
CA ILE A 65 6.08 -0.01 -5.06
C ILE A 65 7.05 1.15 -5.36
N VAL A 66 6.81 1.91 -6.43
CA VAL A 66 7.66 3.07 -6.80
C VAL A 66 7.66 4.11 -5.69
N PHE A 67 6.48 4.42 -5.13
CA PHE A 67 6.36 5.38 -4.03
C PHE A 67 7.12 4.93 -2.77
N LEU A 68 6.97 3.66 -2.37
CA LEU A 68 7.67 3.12 -1.20
C LEU A 68 9.19 3.15 -1.42
N SER A 69 9.66 2.75 -2.61
CA SER A 69 11.07 2.82 -2.97
C SER A 69 11.59 4.27 -2.93
N ALA A 70 10.88 5.20 -3.55
CA ALA A 70 11.26 6.61 -3.58
C ALA A 70 11.28 7.24 -2.17
N THR A 71 10.29 6.93 -1.33
CA THR A 71 10.25 7.44 0.05
C THR A 71 11.31 6.81 0.95
N ILE A 72 11.71 5.56 0.72
CA ILE A 72 12.86 4.95 1.41
C ILE A 72 14.14 5.68 1.03
N VAL A 73 14.38 5.90 -0.28
CA VAL A 73 15.56 6.63 -0.77
C VAL A 73 15.60 8.05 -0.19
N LEU A 74 14.49 8.80 -0.27
CA LEU A 74 14.40 10.14 0.30
C LEU A 74 14.63 10.15 1.82
N HIS A 75 14.12 9.14 2.52
CA HIS A 75 14.32 9.02 3.97
C HIS A 75 15.78 8.79 4.32
N CYS A 76 16.49 7.95 3.57
CA CYS A 76 17.91 7.66 3.77
C CYS A 76 18.83 8.83 3.36
N CYS A 77 18.51 9.55 2.29
CA CYS A 77 19.41 10.56 1.71
C CYS A 77 19.19 11.99 2.22
N TYR A 78 17.94 12.42 2.43
CA TYR A 78 17.63 13.86 2.64
C TYR A 78 16.76 14.14 3.88
N GLY A 79 16.27 13.10 4.56
CA GLY A 79 15.27 13.24 5.61
C GLY A 79 13.89 13.52 5.02
N LEU A 80 12.88 12.77 5.47
CA LEU A 80 11.55 12.81 4.88
C LEU A 80 10.71 13.95 5.46
N LYS A 81 10.29 14.89 4.61
CA LYS A 81 9.36 15.96 5.01
C LYS A 81 7.98 15.38 5.35
N PRO A 82 7.42 15.61 6.56
CA PRO A 82 6.12 15.05 6.95
C PRO A 82 4.97 15.41 6.01
N ARG A 83 4.94 16.65 5.50
CA ARG A 83 3.87 17.11 4.58
C ARG A 83 3.87 16.34 3.25
N LEU A 84 5.07 16.00 2.75
CA LEU A 84 5.21 15.22 1.52
C LEU A 84 4.71 13.78 1.73
N ASN A 85 5.06 13.16 2.86
CA ASN A 85 4.60 11.80 3.17
C ASN A 85 3.08 11.73 3.32
N ILE A 86 2.47 12.71 4.02
CA ILE A 86 1.00 12.82 4.13
C ILE A 86 0.35 12.96 2.75
N ALA A 87 0.84 13.88 1.91
CA ALA A 87 0.28 14.12 0.59
C ALA A 87 0.32 12.84 -0.26
N LEU A 88 1.46 12.15 -0.27
CA LEU A 88 1.63 10.95 -1.07
C LEU A 88 0.82 9.75 -0.54
N ASN A 89 0.77 9.53 0.79
CA ASN A 89 -0.08 8.50 1.38
C ASN A 89 -1.58 8.79 1.20
N THR A 90 -1.98 10.07 1.17
CA THR A 90 -3.37 10.45 0.86
C THR A 90 -3.72 10.09 -0.58
N SER A 91 -2.86 10.45 -1.54
CA SER A 91 -3.06 10.08 -2.95
C SER A 91 -3.14 8.57 -3.15
N LEU A 92 -2.23 7.82 -2.51
CA LEU A 92 -2.27 6.36 -2.55
C LEU A 92 -3.54 5.80 -1.92
N LEU A 93 -3.98 6.32 -0.78
CA LEU A 93 -5.20 5.86 -0.13
C LEU A 93 -6.42 6.05 -1.05
N THR A 94 -6.53 7.20 -1.71
CA THR A 94 -7.63 7.45 -2.66
C THR A 94 -7.64 6.41 -3.78
N ILE A 95 -6.47 6.16 -4.38
CA ILE A 95 -6.33 5.21 -5.48
C ILE A 95 -6.60 3.76 -5.01
N TRP A 96 -6.09 3.37 -3.84
CA TRP A 96 -6.37 2.07 -3.20
C TRP A 96 -7.85 1.90 -2.87
N THR A 97 -8.53 2.95 -2.41
CA THR A 97 -9.97 2.91 -2.12
C THR A 97 -10.77 2.59 -3.37
N VAL A 98 -10.48 3.29 -4.47
CA VAL A 98 -11.14 3.05 -5.77
C VAL A 98 -10.84 1.64 -6.26
N GLY A 99 -9.56 1.22 -6.23
CA GLY A 99 -9.16 -0.11 -6.68
C GLY A 99 -9.81 -1.23 -5.86
N PHE A 100 -9.81 -1.10 -4.54
CA PHE A 100 -10.41 -2.07 -3.63
C PHE A 100 -11.94 -2.13 -3.79
N ALA A 101 -12.62 -0.99 -3.94
CA ALA A 101 -14.06 -0.96 -4.18
C ALA A 101 -14.45 -1.65 -5.50
N LEU A 102 -13.69 -1.38 -6.57
CA LEU A 102 -13.88 -2.04 -7.86
C LEU A 102 -13.64 -3.56 -7.75
N LEU A 103 -12.57 -3.97 -7.07
CA LEU A 103 -12.28 -5.38 -6.83
C LEU A 103 -13.39 -6.05 -6.02
N ALA A 104 -13.84 -5.43 -4.93
CA ALA A 104 -14.87 -5.97 -4.04
C ALA A 104 -16.19 -6.18 -4.79
N ARG A 105 -16.60 -5.20 -5.61
CA ARG A 105 -17.80 -5.32 -6.44
C ARG A 105 -17.65 -6.42 -7.47
N TRP A 106 -16.50 -6.51 -8.13
CA TRP A 106 -16.26 -7.48 -9.20
C TRP A 106 -16.15 -8.91 -8.67
N SER A 107 -15.50 -9.11 -7.52
CA SER A 107 -15.25 -10.43 -6.93
C SER A 107 -16.33 -10.91 -5.96
N SER A 108 -17.35 -10.10 -5.65
CA SER A 108 -18.38 -10.42 -4.66
C SER A 108 -19.02 -11.82 -4.84
N PRO A 109 -19.40 -12.26 -6.06
CA PRO A 109 -19.94 -13.61 -6.24
C PRO A 109 -18.92 -14.70 -5.88
N THR A 110 -17.68 -14.55 -6.35
CA THR A 110 -16.58 -15.49 -6.11
C THR A 110 -16.21 -15.60 -4.63
N LEU A 111 -16.27 -14.49 -3.88
CA LEU A 111 -15.95 -14.46 -2.46
C LEU A 111 -17.01 -15.19 -1.60
N GLY A 112 -18.28 -15.12 -2.00
CA GLY A 112 -19.40 -15.71 -1.29
C GLY A 112 -19.47 -17.25 -1.33
N HIS A 113 -18.76 -17.88 -2.28
CA HIS A 113 -18.78 -19.33 -2.45
C HIS A 113 -17.53 -20.03 -1.92
N VAL A 114 -17.67 -21.30 -1.51
CA VAL A 114 -16.54 -22.15 -1.13
C VAL A 114 -15.81 -22.63 -2.38
N CYS A 115 -14.47 -22.61 -2.35
CA CYS A 115 -13.63 -23.15 -3.42
C CYS A 115 -13.59 -24.68 -3.35
N SER A 116 -14.65 -25.34 -3.83
CA SER A 116 -14.79 -26.81 -3.85
C SER A 116 -15.07 -27.33 -5.26
N LYS A 117 -14.85 -28.64 -5.49
CA LYS A 117 -15.17 -29.29 -6.78
C LYS A 117 -16.67 -29.22 -7.10
N VAL A 118 -17.54 -29.18 -6.09
CA VAL A 118 -19.00 -29.06 -6.28
C VAL A 118 -19.38 -27.74 -6.93
N THR A 119 -18.70 -26.65 -6.56
CA THR A 119 -19.01 -25.31 -7.11
C THR A 119 -18.22 -25.01 -8.38
N TRP A 120 -16.96 -25.43 -8.44
CA TRP A 120 -16.02 -25.03 -9.50
C TRP A 120 -15.74 -26.12 -10.53
N HIS A 121 -16.33 -27.31 -10.38
CA HIS A 121 -16.32 -28.48 -11.29
C HIS A 121 -14.95 -29.12 -11.55
N ASN A 122 -13.86 -28.36 -11.61
CA ASN A 122 -12.51 -28.82 -11.89
C ASN A 122 -11.48 -28.21 -10.91
N GLU A 123 -10.25 -28.72 -10.95
CA GLU A 123 -9.17 -28.27 -10.05
C GLU A 123 -8.65 -26.88 -10.41
N ASP A 124 -8.64 -26.53 -11.69
CA ASP A 124 -8.24 -25.20 -12.18
C ASP A 124 -9.17 -24.10 -11.63
N GLY A 125 -10.48 -24.33 -11.65
CA GLY A 125 -11.47 -23.40 -11.08
C GLY A 125 -11.28 -23.21 -9.57
N ILE A 126 -10.92 -24.26 -8.84
CA ILE A 126 -10.60 -24.16 -7.40
C ILE A 126 -9.35 -23.30 -7.19
N MET A 127 -8.32 -23.48 -8.01
CA MET A 127 -7.10 -22.67 -7.95
C MET A 127 -7.42 -21.20 -8.21
N ILE A 128 -8.18 -20.90 -9.27
CA ILE A 128 -8.62 -19.53 -9.62
C ILE A 128 -9.40 -18.91 -8.46
N CYS A 129 -10.35 -19.65 -7.86
CA CYS A 129 -11.11 -19.20 -6.70
C CYS A 129 -10.20 -18.82 -5.51
N ARG A 130 -9.20 -19.65 -5.21
CA ARG A 130 -8.23 -19.39 -4.13
C ARG A 130 -7.37 -18.15 -4.43
N ILE A 131 -6.92 -17.98 -5.68
CA ILE A 131 -6.15 -16.82 -6.11
C ILE A 131 -7.00 -15.53 -5.96
N TYR A 132 -8.29 -15.54 -6.33
CA TYR A 132 -9.17 -14.39 -6.12
C TYR A 132 -9.36 -14.03 -4.64
N LYS A 133 -9.51 -15.03 -3.77
CA LYS A 133 -9.60 -14.79 -2.32
C LYS A 133 -8.31 -14.23 -1.74
N ALA A 134 -7.16 -14.75 -2.17
CA ALA A 134 -5.86 -14.22 -1.79
C ALA A 134 -5.69 -12.77 -2.26
N LEU A 135 -6.00 -12.50 -3.54
CA LEU A 135 -5.97 -11.17 -4.12
C LEU A 135 -6.83 -10.18 -3.33
N PHE A 136 -8.05 -10.57 -2.96
CA PHE A 136 -8.94 -9.73 -2.15
C PHE A 136 -8.35 -9.45 -0.78
N ALA A 137 -7.85 -10.47 -0.07
CA ALA A 137 -7.24 -10.33 1.24
C ALA A 137 -6.00 -9.42 1.22
N PHE A 138 -5.10 -9.62 0.25
CA PHE A 138 -3.92 -8.77 0.10
C PHE A 138 -4.27 -7.35 -0.35
N SER A 139 -5.30 -7.16 -1.17
CA SER A 139 -5.79 -5.81 -1.52
C SER A 139 -6.38 -5.09 -0.30
N MET A 140 -7.14 -5.79 0.54
CA MET A 140 -7.65 -5.27 1.81
C MET A 140 -6.49 -4.91 2.76
N LEU A 141 -5.46 -5.75 2.84
CA LEU A 141 -4.25 -5.45 3.62
C LEU A 141 -3.56 -4.18 3.12
N GLY A 142 -3.45 -3.98 1.80
CA GLY A 142 -2.88 -2.77 1.19
C GLY A 142 -3.67 -1.52 1.54
N PHE A 143 -5.00 -1.60 1.45
CA PHE A 143 -5.90 -0.53 1.85
C PHE A 143 -5.78 -0.17 3.35
N LEU A 144 -5.83 -1.17 4.23
CA LEU A 144 -5.76 -0.96 5.69
C LEU A 144 -4.38 -0.47 6.14
N SER A 145 -3.31 -1.01 5.57
CA SER A 145 -1.94 -0.58 5.88
C SER A 145 -1.70 0.86 5.41
N THR A 146 -2.21 1.25 4.23
CA THR A 146 -2.13 2.63 3.73
C THR A 146 -2.94 3.60 4.57
N THR A 147 -4.15 3.20 4.99
CA THR A 147 -4.97 3.98 5.93
C THR A 147 -4.23 4.21 7.24
N SER A 148 -3.67 3.14 7.80
CA SER A 148 -2.92 3.19 9.06
C SER A 148 -1.64 4.02 8.93
N ALA A 149 -0.94 3.96 7.79
CA ALA A 149 0.24 4.78 7.51
C ALA A 149 -0.11 6.28 7.46
N LEU A 150 -1.21 6.64 6.80
CA LEU A 150 -1.69 8.01 6.78
C LEU A 150 -2.07 8.51 8.19
N LEU A 151 -2.76 7.69 8.98
CA LEU A 151 -3.09 8.05 10.36
C LEU A 151 -1.84 8.26 11.22
N LEU A 152 -0.82 7.41 11.06
CA LEU A 152 0.47 7.57 11.71
C LEU A 152 1.16 8.87 11.29
N ASP A 153 1.16 9.20 10.00
CA ASP A 153 1.74 10.43 9.48
C ASP A 153 1.03 11.68 10.05
N ILE A 154 -0.31 11.67 10.09
CA ILE A 154 -1.11 12.75 10.68
C ILE A 154 -0.80 12.90 12.18
N TYR A 155 -0.69 11.79 12.92
CA TYR A 155 -0.34 11.78 14.33
C TYR A 155 1.04 12.41 14.57
N VAL A 156 2.05 11.99 13.80
CA VAL A 156 3.43 12.49 13.89
C VAL A 156 3.49 13.98 13.52
N TRP A 157 2.79 14.40 12.46
CA TRP A 157 2.72 15.80 12.06
C TRP A 157 2.08 16.69 13.12
N LYS A 158 0.93 16.28 13.69
CA LYS A 158 0.29 17.01 14.80
C LYS A 158 1.22 17.14 16.00
N ARG A 159 1.95 16.08 16.35
CA ARG A 159 2.91 16.10 17.47
C ARG A 159 4.12 16.98 17.19
N SER A 160 4.62 16.99 15.95
CA SER A 160 5.72 17.85 15.50
C SER A 160 5.35 19.34 15.60
N ILE A 161 4.17 19.74 15.14
CA ILE A 161 3.71 21.13 15.26
C ILE A 161 3.56 21.56 16.72
N ARG A 162 2.99 20.69 17.58
CA ARG A 162 2.81 21.00 19.01
C ARG A 162 4.16 21.20 19.73
N ARG A 163 5.17 20.39 19.41
CA ARG A 163 6.51 20.51 20.01
C ARG A 163 7.31 21.69 19.43
N GLY A 164 7.13 22.01 18.15
CA GLY A 164 7.74 23.19 17.52
C GLY A 164 7.33 24.51 18.19
N LYS A 165 6.11 24.59 18.73
CA LYS A 165 5.66 25.74 19.54
C LYS A 165 6.38 25.87 20.89
N TYR A 166 6.82 24.75 21.49
CA TYR A 166 7.49 24.77 22.80
C TYR A 166 8.94 25.26 22.71
N ASN A 167 9.67 24.90 21.66
CA ASN A 167 11.05 25.34 21.46
C ASN A 167 11.16 26.84 21.10
N GLN A 168 10.03 27.51 20.82
CA GLN A 168 9.99 28.95 20.56
C GLN A 168 9.96 29.79 21.85
N MET A 169 9.94 29.17 23.03
CA MET A 169 9.85 29.87 24.34
C MET A 169 11.14 29.85 25.19
N GLU A 170 12.28 29.36 24.67
CA GLU A 170 13.59 29.40 25.36
C GLU A 170 14.51 30.51 24.81
N GLY A 171 13.95 31.70 24.57
CA GLY A 171 14.68 32.82 23.96
C GLY A 171 14.22 34.20 24.42
N LEU A 172 13.89 34.34 25.70
CA LEU A 172 13.79 35.64 26.40
C LEU A 172 14.76 35.63 27.58
#